data_AF-A0A068YHN4-F1
#
_entry.id   AF-A0A068YHN4-F1
#
_cell.length_a   1.000
_cell.length_b   1.000
_cell.length_c   1.000
_cell.angle_alpha   90.00
_cell.angle_beta   90.00
_cell.angle_gamma   90.00
#
_symmetry.space_group_name_H-M   'P 1'
#
loop_
_entity.id
_entity.type
_entity.pdbx_description
1 polymer ?
#
loop_
_entity_poly.entity_id
_entity_poly.type
_entity_poly.pdbx_seq_one_letter_code
_entity_poly.pdbx_strand_id
1 'polypeptide(L)'
;MTERVLIAGLGATTAVGRGAWETAAAVHAGISGFTQHPYMIDTAGEPMRAAIVPWLDIDLQGIDRFEALLFPAVEEALSVLQGPPPADSRWALALALPSARPGLAPDLARDLMARLSRRHKPLFGSAAVFEAGHAAGLLGVHAAFTKLSQGTLDVCVVAGVDSWIEPETLEWLEQCDQLHSAGPLNNAWGFIPGEAGAALLLVSESAARTLGLQPLATVLGTGSANEPKRIKTETVCIGEGLTEAFRAALATLPAGSKVSDIYCDMNGEPYRADEFGFTALRTKEHFESASDFIAPADCWGDVCAAGGLLHVVLACAAASKGYAKDQLAFTWASAEMGERAAALVATAAPGAAIAEGG
;
A
#
# COMPACT_ATOMS: atom_id res chain seq x y z
N MET A 1 -25.48 14.36 -3.49
CA MET A 1 -24.24 15.08 -3.16
C MET A 1 -23.19 14.03 -2.89
N THR A 2 -22.04 14.10 -3.56
CA THR A 2 -20.91 13.19 -3.33
C THR A 2 -20.17 13.63 -2.08
N GLU A 3 -19.96 12.73 -1.11
CA GLU A 3 -19.21 13.07 0.10
C GLU A 3 -17.69 13.06 -0.16
N ARG A 4 -16.96 13.96 0.51
CA ARG A 4 -15.50 13.89 0.55
C ARG A 4 -15.07 12.67 1.36
N VAL A 5 -14.03 12.00 0.89
CA VAL A 5 -13.43 10.83 1.55
C VAL A 5 -12.13 11.26 2.20
N LEU A 6 -12.04 11.03 3.50
CA LEU A 6 -10.98 11.54 4.35
C LEU A 6 -10.18 10.39 4.94
N ILE A 7 -8.88 10.60 5.13
CA ILE A 7 -7.99 9.69 5.84
C ILE A 7 -7.87 10.22 7.27
N ALA A 8 -8.39 9.49 8.24
CA ALA A 8 -8.42 9.91 9.65
C ALA A 8 -7.39 9.21 10.53
N GLY A 9 -6.93 8.03 10.14
CA GLY A 9 -6.00 7.22 10.91
C GLY A 9 -5.08 6.43 10.00
N LEU A 10 -3.85 6.21 10.48
CA LEU A 10 -2.77 5.50 9.80
C LEU A 10 -2.27 4.39 10.70
N GLY A 11 -1.86 3.28 10.10
CA GLY A 11 -1.23 2.19 10.80
C GLY A 11 -0.18 1.51 9.96
N ALA A 12 0.94 1.11 10.57
CA ALA A 12 1.99 0.37 9.90
C ALA A 12 2.73 -0.59 10.84
N THR A 13 3.27 -1.65 10.27
CA THR A 13 4.27 -2.53 10.88
C THR A 13 5.19 -2.97 9.76
N THR A 14 6.46 -2.56 9.79
CA THR A 14 7.42 -2.77 8.69
C THR A 14 8.75 -3.29 9.21
N ALA A 15 9.75 -3.52 8.35
CA ALA A 15 11.10 -3.86 8.81
C ALA A 15 11.81 -2.70 9.55
N VAL A 16 11.32 -1.46 9.39
CA VAL A 16 12.01 -0.24 9.85
C VAL A 16 11.23 0.56 10.91
N GLY A 17 9.97 0.23 11.17
CA GLY A 17 9.17 0.85 12.24
C GLY A 17 7.96 0.03 12.68
N ARG A 18 7.60 0.12 13.97
CA ARG A 18 6.47 -0.60 14.59
C ARG A 18 5.14 0.12 14.45
N GLY A 19 5.18 1.34 13.92
CA GLY A 19 4.03 2.18 13.66
C GLY A 19 4.22 3.06 12.43
N ALA A 20 3.15 3.75 12.02
CA ALA A 20 3.11 4.64 10.87
C ALA A 20 4.16 5.75 10.96
N TRP A 21 4.27 6.40 12.12
CA TRP A 21 5.18 7.53 12.32
C TRP A 21 6.66 7.12 12.37
N GLU A 22 6.96 5.99 13.01
CA GLU A 22 8.32 5.44 13.08
C GLU A 22 8.79 4.98 11.70
N THR A 23 7.92 4.25 11.00
CA THR A 23 8.15 3.80 9.62
C THR A 23 8.46 4.99 8.71
N ALA A 24 7.63 6.04 8.75
CA ALA A 24 7.84 7.23 7.93
C ALA A 24 9.12 7.98 8.26
N ALA A 25 9.46 8.11 9.54
CA ALA A 25 10.70 8.74 9.97
C ALA A 25 11.94 7.95 9.50
N ALA A 26 11.90 6.61 9.59
CA ALA A 26 12.98 5.76 9.15
C ALA A 26 13.20 5.84 7.63
N VAL A 27 12.12 5.77 6.84
CA VAL A 27 12.20 5.93 5.37
C VAL A 27 12.71 7.32 4.99
N HIS A 28 12.23 8.39 5.63
CA HIS A 28 12.71 9.74 5.36
C HIS A 28 14.21 9.90 5.66
N ALA A 29 14.71 9.19 6.67
CA ALA A 29 16.13 9.15 7.03
C ALA A 29 16.97 8.20 6.15
N GLY A 30 16.35 7.46 5.21
CA GLY A 30 17.03 6.47 4.36
C GLY A 30 17.53 5.25 5.14
N ILE A 31 16.85 4.89 6.23
CA ILE A 31 17.22 3.70 7.02
C ILE A 31 16.73 2.45 6.28
N SER A 32 17.69 1.57 5.95
CA SER A 32 17.40 0.27 5.37
C SER A 32 17.21 -0.80 6.45
N GLY A 33 16.11 -1.53 6.35
CA GLY A 33 15.77 -2.70 7.17
C GLY A 33 16.24 -4.02 6.57
N PHE A 34 17.15 -3.97 5.59
CA PHE A 34 17.67 -5.18 4.95
C PHE A 34 18.59 -5.94 5.89
N THR A 35 18.40 -7.25 5.94
CA THR A 35 19.21 -8.20 6.72
C THR A 35 19.46 -9.45 5.89
N GLN A 36 20.40 -10.28 6.36
CA GLN A 36 20.51 -11.65 5.93
C GLN A 36 19.46 -12.51 6.64
N HIS A 37 18.80 -13.39 5.89
CA HIS A 37 17.90 -14.37 6.44
C HIS A 37 18.70 -15.38 7.27
N PRO A 38 18.27 -15.71 8.51
CA PRO A 38 19.08 -16.57 9.40
C PRO A 38 19.16 -18.04 8.95
N TYR A 39 18.13 -18.52 8.23
CA TYR A 39 18.04 -19.91 7.79
C TYR A 39 18.16 -20.14 6.28
N MET A 40 17.58 -19.26 5.44
CA MET A 40 17.53 -19.45 4.00
C MET A 40 18.85 -19.08 3.34
N ILE A 41 19.41 -20.05 2.62
CA ILE A 41 20.65 -19.96 1.87
C ILE A 41 20.31 -20.10 0.39
N ASP A 42 20.90 -19.24 -0.44
CA ASP A 42 20.73 -19.27 -1.87
C ASP A 42 21.54 -20.41 -2.54
N THR A 43 21.35 -20.60 -3.84
CA THR A 43 22.07 -21.61 -4.62
C THR A 43 23.57 -21.34 -4.80
N ALA A 44 24.05 -20.14 -4.42
CA ALA A 44 25.48 -19.83 -4.34
C ALA A 44 26.09 -20.16 -2.97
N GLY A 45 25.27 -20.54 -1.98
CA GLY A 45 25.71 -20.86 -0.62
C GLY A 45 25.74 -19.65 0.32
N GLU A 46 25.16 -18.52 -0.08
CA GLU A 46 25.11 -17.29 0.70
C GLU A 46 23.73 -17.08 1.34
N PRO A 47 23.64 -16.47 2.55
CA PRO A 47 22.36 -16.12 3.14
C PRO A 47 21.55 -15.17 2.25
N MET A 48 20.29 -15.53 1.97
CA MET A 48 19.38 -14.68 1.20
C MET A 48 19.16 -13.34 1.91
N ARG A 49 19.05 -12.25 1.15
CA ARG A 49 18.75 -10.93 1.71
C ARG A 49 17.23 -10.70 1.76
N ALA A 50 16.75 -10.15 2.87
CA ALA A 50 15.34 -9.82 3.06
C ALA A 50 15.18 -8.62 4.00
N ALA A 51 14.02 -7.98 3.96
CA ALA A 51 13.61 -6.96 4.93
C ALA A 51 12.64 -7.57 5.95
N ILE A 52 13.21 -8.29 6.92
CA ILE A 52 12.47 -9.03 7.95
C ILE A 52 12.12 -8.07 9.08
N VAL A 53 10.89 -8.14 9.58
CA VAL A 53 10.44 -7.38 10.75
C VAL A 53 11.16 -7.88 12.01
N PRO A 54 12.13 -7.12 12.55
CA PRO A 54 13.13 -7.67 13.48
C PRO A 54 12.63 -7.89 14.91
N TRP A 55 11.39 -7.50 15.20
CA TRP A 55 10.76 -7.69 16.51
C TRP A 55 9.74 -8.82 16.56
N LEU A 56 9.47 -9.46 15.43
CA LEU A 56 8.71 -10.70 15.41
C LEU A 56 9.68 -11.87 15.55
N ASP A 57 9.25 -12.90 16.25
CA ASP A 57 9.97 -14.17 16.29
C ASP A 57 10.12 -14.68 14.85
N ILE A 58 11.33 -15.06 14.45
CA ILE A 58 11.58 -15.57 13.10
C ILE A 58 10.87 -16.90 12.86
N ASP A 59 10.62 -17.67 13.91
CA ASP A 59 9.93 -18.96 13.82
C ASP A 59 8.40 -18.80 13.76
N LEU A 60 7.89 -17.57 13.89
CA LEU A 60 6.48 -17.27 13.62
C LEU A 60 6.22 -17.35 12.12
N GLN A 61 5.27 -18.19 11.70
CA GLN A 61 5.00 -18.50 10.30
C GLN A 61 3.51 -18.46 9.96
N GLY A 62 3.22 -18.46 8.67
CA GLY A 62 1.90 -18.55 8.08
C GLY A 62 0.96 -17.47 8.60
N ILE A 63 -0.28 -17.87 8.90
CA ILE A 63 -1.33 -16.96 9.35
C ILE A 63 -0.96 -16.22 10.64
N ASP A 64 -0.18 -16.81 11.54
CA ASP A 64 0.19 -16.17 12.80
C ASP A 64 1.17 -15.01 12.56
N ARG A 65 2.07 -15.14 11.58
CA ARG A 65 2.93 -14.03 11.11
C ARG A 65 2.11 -12.91 10.49
N PHE A 66 1.18 -13.26 9.61
CA PHE A 66 0.27 -12.28 8.98
C PHE A 66 -0.56 -11.53 10.02
N GLU A 67 -1.05 -12.23 11.05
CA GLU A 67 -1.77 -11.60 12.16
C GLU A 67 -0.88 -10.62 12.94
N ALA A 68 0.35 -11.03 13.27
CA ALA A 68 1.29 -10.21 14.02
C ALA A 68 1.75 -8.95 13.27
N LEU A 69 1.71 -8.96 11.93
CA LEU A 69 1.96 -7.80 11.09
C LEU A 69 0.71 -6.92 10.95
N LEU A 70 -0.45 -7.54 10.69
CA LEU A 70 -1.68 -6.82 10.32
C LEU A 70 -2.36 -6.16 11.52
N PHE A 71 -2.49 -6.88 12.64
CA PHE A 71 -3.33 -6.42 13.75
C PHE A 71 -2.80 -5.15 14.42
N PRO A 72 -1.48 -5.02 14.71
CA PRO A 72 -0.95 -3.77 15.24
C PRO A 72 -1.19 -2.58 14.31
N ALA A 73 -1.08 -2.77 12.99
CA ALA A 73 -1.38 -1.72 12.02
C ALA A 73 -2.87 -1.31 12.07
N VAL A 74 -3.80 -2.28 12.10
CA VAL A 74 -5.24 -1.99 12.23
C VAL A 74 -5.55 -1.27 13.54
N GLU A 75 -4.94 -1.70 14.65
CA GLU A 75 -5.11 -1.09 15.96
C GLU A 75 -4.57 0.34 16.01
N GLU A 76 -3.41 0.61 15.40
CA GLU A 76 -2.85 1.95 15.27
C GLU A 76 -3.77 2.87 14.46
N ALA A 77 -4.29 2.40 13.32
CA ALA A 77 -5.21 3.18 12.49
C ALA A 77 -6.54 3.51 13.21
N LEU A 78 -6.99 2.62 14.10
CA LEU A 78 -8.20 2.81 14.90
C LEU A 78 -7.97 3.63 16.19
N SER A 79 -6.70 3.89 16.57
CA SER A 79 -6.35 4.55 17.84
C SER A 79 -6.86 6.00 17.95
N VAL A 80 -7.21 6.63 16.84
CA VAL A 80 -7.78 7.98 16.78
C VAL A 80 -9.23 8.06 17.27
N LEU A 81 -9.90 6.91 17.42
CA LEU A 81 -11.28 6.83 17.89
C LEU A 81 -11.34 7.04 19.41
N GLN A 82 -12.18 7.97 19.85
CA GLN A 82 -12.33 8.31 21.27
C GLN A 82 -13.44 7.53 22.00
N GLY A 83 -14.17 6.67 21.28
CA GLY A 83 -15.30 5.94 21.82
C GLY A 83 -15.86 4.92 20.84
N PRO A 84 -16.87 4.14 21.26
CA PRO A 84 -17.50 3.15 20.39
C PRO A 84 -18.20 3.82 19.20
N PRO A 85 -18.29 3.14 18.05
CA PRO A 85 -19.00 3.67 16.89
C PRO A 85 -20.49 3.89 17.21
N PRO A 86 -21.14 4.90 16.60
CA PRO A 86 -22.60 5.04 16.68
C PRO A 86 -23.30 3.78 16.16
N ALA A 87 -24.41 3.38 16.81
CA ALA A 87 -25.10 2.12 16.54
C ALA A 87 -25.57 1.95 15.07
N ASP A 88 -25.89 3.06 14.39
CA ASP A 88 -26.39 3.05 13.01
C ASP A 88 -25.29 3.30 11.96
N SER A 89 -24.01 3.40 12.38
CA SER A 89 -22.92 3.70 11.45
C SER A 89 -22.52 2.47 10.64
N ARG A 90 -22.35 2.66 9.33
CA ARG A 90 -22.04 1.60 8.36
C ARG A 90 -20.54 1.47 8.17
N TRP A 91 -19.96 0.60 8.99
CA TRP A 91 -18.53 0.32 9.01
C TRP A 91 -18.21 -0.89 8.15
N ALA A 92 -17.13 -0.79 7.37
CA ALA A 92 -16.62 -1.88 6.56
C ALA A 92 -15.13 -2.12 6.79
N LEU A 93 -14.70 -3.30 6.37
CA LEU A 93 -13.31 -3.69 6.26
C LEU A 93 -12.99 -4.09 4.82
N ALA A 94 -11.93 -3.53 4.25
CA ALA A 94 -11.33 -3.98 3.00
C ALA A 94 -9.96 -4.61 3.33
N LEU A 95 -9.85 -5.93 3.19
CA LEU A 95 -8.63 -6.67 3.46
C LEU A 95 -7.86 -6.92 2.15
N ALA A 96 -6.65 -6.39 2.04
CA ALA A 96 -5.74 -6.58 0.92
C ALA A 96 -4.71 -7.67 1.24
N LEU A 97 -4.53 -8.60 0.31
CA LEU A 97 -3.70 -9.78 0.48
C LEU A 97 -2.83 -10.06 -0.76
N PRO A 98 -1.73 -10.80 -0.60
CA PRO A 98 -0.96 -11.33 -1.72
C PRO A 98 -1.82 -12.09 -2.73
N SER A 99 -1.33 -12.15 -3.97
CA SER A 99 -1.77 -13.15 -4.94
C SER A 99 -1.29 -14.54 -4.51
N ALA A 100 -1.98 -15.59 -4.94
CA ALA A 100 -1.59 -16.97 -4.65
C ALA A 100 -0.15 -17.26 -5.11
N ARG A 101 0.66 -17.84 -4.22
CA ARG A 101 2.04 -18.27 -4.48
C ARG A 101 2.45 -19.42 -3.56
N PRO A 102 3.54 -20.17 -3.85
CA PRO A 102 4.07 -21.19 -2.96
C PRO A 102 4.34 -20.63 -1.55
N GLY A 103 4.08 -21.42 -0.51
CA GLY A 103 4.23 -21.01 0.91
C GLY A 103 2.98 -20.37 1.54
N LEU A 104 2.03 -19.84 0.73
CA LEU A 104 0.78 -19.29 1.29
C LEU A 104 -0.27 -20.38 1.52
N ALA A 105 -0.95 -20.29 2.66
CA ALA A 105 -2.09 -21.16 2.96
C ALA A 105 -3.26 -20.88 1.99
N PRO A 106 -3.88 -21.90 1.36
CA PRO A 106 -5.00 -21.70 0.43
C PRO A 106 -6.21 -20.98 1.03
N ASP A 107 -6.37 -21.07 2.34
CA ASP A 107 -7.49 -20.50 3.09
C ASP A 107 -7.12 -19.21 3.86
N LEU A 108 -5.94 -18.63 3.60
CA LEU A 108 -5.41 -17.46 4.31
C LEU A 108 -6.45 -16.32 4.40
N ALA A 109 -7.10 -16.00 3.27
CA ALA A 109 -8.10 -14.95 3.20
C ALA A 109 -9.27 -15.17 4.17
N ARG A 110 -9.85 -16.38 4.14
CA ARG A 110 -10.98 -16.76 4.99
C ARG A 110 -10.59 -16.72 6.46
N ASP A 111 -9.46 -17.33 6.79
CA ASP A 111 -9.07 -17.54 8.17
C ASP A 111 -8.61 -16.22 8.80
N LEU A 112 -7.81 -15.41 8.10
CA LEU A 112 -7.36 -14.10 8.61
C LEU A 112 -8.54 -13.13 8.77
N MET A 113 -9.49 -13.12 7.82
CA MET A 113 -10.72 -12.35 7.95
C MET A 113 -11.54 -12.78 9.18
N ALA A 114 -11.63 -14.08 9.46
CA ALA A 114 -12.33 -14.59 10.63
C ALA A 114 -11.64 -14.18 11.94
N ARG A 115 -10.29 -14.20 11.99
CA ARG A 115 -9.52 -13.76 13.15
C ARG A 115 -9.67 -12.25 13.39
N LEU A 116 -9.53 -11.44 12.35
CA LEU A 116 -9.67 -9.98 12.40
C LEU A 116 -11.10 -9.58 12.82
N SER A 117 -12.10 -10.22 12.23
CA SER A 117 -13.51 -10.02 12.61
C SER A 117 -13.74 -10.37 14.09
N ARG A 118 -13.13 -11.43 14.61
CA ARG A 118 -13.25 -11.80 16.03
C ARG A 118 -12.56 -10.77 16.94
N ARG A 119 -11.38 -10.28 16.56
CA ARG A 119 -10.58 -9.30 17.32
C ARG A 119 -11.25 -7.93 17.43
N HIS A 120 -11.96 -7.51 16.39
CA HIS A 120 -12.55 -6.17 16.26
C HIS A 120 -14.08 -6.17 16.26
N LYS A 121 -14.73 -7.26 16.68
CA LYS A 121 -16.18 -7.30 16.82
C LYS A 121 -16.66 -6.30 17.89
N PRO A 122 -17.78 -5.58 17.66
CA PRO A 122 -18.70 -5.65 16.53
C PRO A 122 -18.46 -4.60 15.43
N LEU A 123 -17.25 -4.04 15.29
CA LEU A 123 -17.01 -2.82 14.48
C LEU A 123 -17.49 -2.95 13.04
N PHE A 124 -17.20 -4.04 12.34
CA PHE A 124 -17.44 -4.15 10.90
C PHE A 124 -18.78 -4.85 10.59
N GLY A 125 -19.69 -4.13 9.92
CA GLY A 125 -20.96 -4.67 9.43
C GLY A 125 -20.85 -5.33 8.05
N SER A 126 -19.77 -5.05 7.32
CA SER A 126 -19.47 -5.68 6.02
C SER A 126 -17.96 -5.80 5.81
N ALA A 127 -17.53 -6.73 4.96
CA ALA A 127 -16.13 -6.88 4.60
C ALA A 127 -15.95 -7.32 3.15
N ALA A 128 -14.80 -6.97 2.56
CA ALA A 128 -14.36 -7.44 1.25
C ALA A 128 -12.87 -7.82 1.31
N VAL A 129 -12.46 -8.77 0.47
CA VAL A 129 -11.07 -9.21 0.34
C VAL A 129 -10.58 -8.93 -1.08
N PHE A 130 -9.34 -8.49 -1.22
CA PHE A 130 -8.66 -8.20 -2.47
C PHE A 130 -7.35 -9.00 -2.52
N GLU A 131 -7.32 -10.10 -3.26
CA GLU A 131 -6.14 -10.99 -3.43
C GLU A 131 -5.41 -10.64 -4.73
N ALA A 132 -4.90 -9.40 -4.79
CA ALA A 132 -4.34 -8.80 -6.00
C ALA A 132 -2.93 -8.26 -5.78
N GLY A 133 -2.15 -8.93 -4.93
CA GLY A 133 -0.74 -8.61 -4.66
C GLY A 133 -0.53 -7.12 -4.40
N HIS A 134 0.46 -6.52 -5.07
CA HIS A 134 0.83 -5.12 -4.91
C HIS A 134 -0.33 -4.13 -5.11
N ALA A 135 -1.26 -4.41 -6.02
CA ALA A 135 -2.39 -3.53 -6.28
C ALA A 135 -3.50 -3.64 -5.22
N ALA A 136 -3.52 -4.70 -4.41
CA ALA A 136 -4.62 -5.04 -3.51
C ALA A 136 -4.99 -3.90 -2.54
N GLY A 137 -3.99 -3.27 -1.92
CA GLY A 137 -4.22 -2.16 -0.97
C GLY A 137 -4.96 -0.99 -1.63
N LEU A 138 -4.49 -0.55 -2.80
CA LEU A 138 -5.10 0.56 -3.53
C LEU A 138 -6.43 0.20 -4.20
N LEU A 139 -6.64 -1.07 -4.57
CA LEU A 139 -7.97 -1.56 -4.97
C LEU A 139 -8.97 -1.49 -3.81
N GLY A 140 -8.52 -1.83 -2.60
CA GLY A 140 -9.30 -1.64 -1.38
C GLY A 140 -9.66 -0.17 -1.13
N VAL A 141 -8.68 0.75 -1.32
CA VAL A 141 -8.92 2.20 -1.28
C VAL A 141 -9.91 2.65 -2.34
N HIS A 142 -9.79 2.17 -3.58
CA HIS A 142 -10.71 2.50 -4.67
C HIS A 142 -12.16 2.05 -4.37
N ALA A 143 -12.34 0.82 -3.89
CA ALA A 143 -13.65 0.30 -3.51
C ALA A 143 -14.26 1.08 -2.32
N ALA A 144 -13.44 1.39 -1.31
CA ALA A 144 -13.85 2.18 -0.16
C ALA A 144 -14.23 3.61 -0.57
N PHE A 145 -13.38 4.28 -1.37
CA PHE A 145 -13.62 5.62 -1.90
C PHE A 145 -14.95 5.72 -2.65
N THR A 146 -15.23 4.74 -3.52
CA THR A 146 -16.49 4.68 -4.26
C THR A 146 -17.69 4.57 -3.32
N LYS A 147 -17.63 3.69 -2.31
CA LYS A 147 -18.74 3.45 -1.39
C LYS A 147 -18.97 4.59 -0.40
N LEU A 148 -17.90 5.19 0.12
CA LEU A 148 -17.94 6.34 1.04
C LEU A 148 -18.46 7.58 0.32
N SER A 149 -17.96 7.88 -0.89
CA SER A 149 -18.39 9.05 -1.66
C SER A 149 -19.87 8.97 -2.09
N GLN A 150 -20.38 7.75 -2.31
CA GLN A 150 -21.81 7.49 -2.58
C GLN A 150 -22.69 7.50 -1.31
N GLY A 151 -22.09 7.62 -0.13
CA GLY A 151 -22.80 7.55 1.15
C GLY A 151 -23.43 6.18 1.40
N THR A 152 -22.84 5.09 0.89
CA THR A 152 -23.26 3.70 1.20
C THR A 152 -22.52 3.12 2.41
N LEU A 153 -21.35 3.66 2.71
CA LEU A 153 -20.57 3.43 3.92
C LEU A 153 -20.30 4.77 4.60
N ASP A 154 -20.04 4.73 5.89
CA ASP A 154 -19.63 5.91 6.68
C ASP A 154 -18.13 5.82 7.04
N VAL A 155 -17.67 4.59 7.29
CA VAL A 155 -16.29 4.29 7.69
C VAL A 155 -15.83 3.01 6.99
N CYS A 156 -14.58 3.00 6.52
CA CYS A 156 -13.93 1.80 6.02
C CYS A 156 -12.50 1.72 6.54
N VAL A 157 -12.14 0.62 7.18
CA VAL A 157 -10.74 0.28 7.41
C VAL A 157 -10.23 -0.46 6.18
N VAL A 158 -9.25 0.11 5.49
CA VAL A 158 -8.53 -0.59 4.43
C VAL A 158 -7.23 -1.07 5.03
N ALA A 159 -7.03 -2.39 5.11
CA ALA A 159 -5.86 -2.99 5.73
C ALA A 159 -5.22 -4.01 4.80
N GLY A 160 -3.90 -4.02 4.73
CA GLY A 160 -3.12 -4.88 3.86
C GLY A 160 -1.96 -5.51 4.59
N VAL A 161 -1.61 -6.74 4.23
CA VAL A 161 -0.48 -7.45 4.80
C VAL A 161 0.15 -8.37 3.76
N ASP A 162 1.47 -8.44 3.78
CA ASP A 162 2.20 -9.49 3.08
C ASP A 162 3.50 -9.84 3.82
N SER A 163 3.97 -11.08 3.61
CA SER A 163 5.28 -11.54 4.02
C SER A 163 5.83 -12.56 3.03
N TRP A 164 7.00 -12.27 2.48
CA TRP A 164 7.69 -13.15 1.52
C TRP A 164 8.57 -14.22 2.18
N ILE A 165 8.68 -14.26 3.51
CA ILE A 165 9.77 -14.99 4.18
C ILE A 165 9.55 -16.49 4.31
N GLU A 166 8.41 -17.01 3.85
CA GLU A 166 8.18 -18.46 3.90
C GLU A 166 9.23 -19.19 3.05
N PRO A 167 9.82 -20.29 3.54
CA PRO A 167 10.89 -21.00 2.84
C PRO A 167 10.53 -21.35 1.39
N GLU A 168 9.34 -21.91 1.18
CA GLU A 168 8.85 -22.28 -0.15
C GLU A 168 8.63 -21.06 -1.06
N THR A 169 8.28 -19.91 -0.48
CA THR A 169 8.17 -18.65 -1.23
C THR A 169 9.55 -18.19 -1.69
N LEU A 170 10.55 -18.16 -0.79
CA LEU A 170 11.89 -17.68 -1.10
C LEU A 170 12.61 -18.57 -2.11
N GLU A 171 12.51 -19.90 -1.97
CA GLU A 171 13.04 -20.85 -2.95
C GLU A 171 12.40 -20.66 -4.32
N TRP A 172 11.09 -20.44 -4.38
CA TRP A 172 10.38 -20.17 -5.62
C TRP A 172 10.82 -18.86 -6.28
N LEU A 173 11.02 -17.79 -5.49
CA LEU A 173 11.52 -16.51 -5.99
C LEU A 173 12.93 -16.64 -6.58
N GLU A 174 13.81 -17.41 -5.95
CA GLU A 174 15.15 -17.67 -6.49
C GLU A 174 15.08 -18.44 -7.81
N GLN A 175 14.27 -19.51 -7.87
CA GLN A 175 14.06 -20.30 -9.10
C GLN A 175 13.50 -19.47 -10.26
N CYS A 176 12.82 -18.37 -9.95
CA CYS A 176 12.26 -17.42 -10.92
C CYS A 176 13.19 -16.23 -11.21
N ASP A 177 14.44 -16.23 -10.71
CA ASP A 177 15.40 -15.13 -10.84
C ASP A 177 14.86 -13.77 -10.34
N GLN A 178 14.01 -13.79 -9.30
CA GLN A 178 13.38 -12.58 -8.75
C GLN A 178 14.06 -12.02 -7.50
N LEU A 179 14.96 -12.79 -6.87
CA LEU A 179 15.70 -12.31 -5.70
C LEU A 179 16.88 -11.43 -6.11
N HIS A 180 16.99 -10.26 -5.47
CA HIS A 180 18.15 -9.37 -5.62
C HIS A 180 19.38 -9.91 -4.88
N SER A 181 20.55 -9.82 -5.51
CA SER A 181 21.84 -10.31 -4.99
C SER A 181 21.84 -11.78 -4.58
N ALA A 182 21.05 -12.62 -5.25
CA ALA A 182 20.98 -14.06 -5.00
C ALA A 182 21.48 -14.88 -6.20
N GLY A 183 21.84 -16.13 -5.90
CA GLY A 183 22.22 -17.14 -6.87
C GLY A 183 23.61 -16.91 -7.48
N PRO A 184 24.09 -17.83 -8.34
CA PRO A 184 25.48 -17.83 -8.81
C PRO A 184 25.85 -16.60 -9.66
N LEU A 185 24.84 -15.91 -10.21
CA LEU A 185 25.00 -14.72 -11.03
C LEU A 185 24.93 -13.41 -10.23
N ASN A 186 24.64 -13.48 -8.92
CA ASN A 186 24.43 -12.31 -8.06
C ASN A 186 23.43 -11.32 -8.71
N ASN A 187 22.20 -11.77 -8.89
CA ASN A 187 21.19 -11.10 -9.71
C ASN A 187 20.99 -9.62 -9.32
N ALA A 188 21.29 -8.70 -10.25
CA ALA A 188 21.13 -7.26 -10.04
C ALA A 188 19.70 -6.75 -10.29
N TRP A 189 18.84 -7.57 -10.90
CA TRP A 189 17.54 -7.16 -11.45
C TRP A 189 16.34 -7.79 -10.73
N GLY A 190 16.57 -8.35 -9.54
CA GLY A 190 15.53 -8.80 -8.62
C GLY A 190 15.16 -7.74 -7.59
N PHE A 191 14.23 -8.11 -6.71
CA PHE A 191 13.82 -7.31 -5.56
C PHE A 191 14.29 -7.94 -4.24
N ILE A 192 14.33 -7.13 -3.18
CA ILE A 192 14.59 -7.61 -1.81
C ILE A 192 13.24 -7.99 -1.19
N PRO A 193 12.98 -9.25 -0.83
CA PRO A 193 11.71 -9.65 -0.22
C PRO A 193 11.54 -9.01 1.16
N GLY A 194 10.40 -8.35 1.39
CA GLY A 194 10.05 -7.77 2.67
C GLY A 194 8.81 -8.36 3.30
N GLU A 195 8.41 -7.77 4.42
CA GLU A 195 7.15 -8.06 5.06
C GLU A 195 6.62 -6.81 5.78
N ALA A 196 5.31 -6.62 5.70
CA ALA A 196 4.66 -5.52 6.39
C ALA A 196 3.15 -5.74 6.57
N GLY A 197 2.61 -5.07 7.58
CA GLY A 197 1.18 -4.76 7.71
C GLY A 197 0.96 -3.26 7.61
N ALA A 198 -0.18 -2.87 7.04
CA ALA A 198 -0.57 -1.47 6.90
C ALA A 198 -2.08 -1.30 7.00
N ALA A 199 -2.54 -0.17 7.52
CA ALA A 199 -3.95 0.15 7.58
C ALA A 199 -4.23 1.65 7.43
N LEU A 200 -5.35 1.97 6.80
CA LEU A 200 -5.91 3.31 6.69
C LEU A 200 -7.33 3.30 7.23
N LEU A 201 -7.66 4.29 8.06
CA LEU A 201 -9.04 4.58 8.44
C LEU A 201 -9.60 5.63 7.48
N LEU A 202 -10.41 5.19 6.53
CA LEU A 202 -11.12 6.06 5.60
C LEU A 202 -12.51 6.37 6.14
N VAL A 203 -12.89 7.64 6.14
CA VAL A 203 -14.17 8.10 6.66
C VAL A 203 -14.82 9.07 5.69
N SER A 204 -16.14 9.08 5.64
CA SER A 204 -16.84 10.16 4.96
C SER A 204 -16.75 11.44 5.78
N GLU A 205 -16.93 12.58 5.14
CA GLU A 205 -16.87 13.88 5.81
C GLU A 205 -17.92 14.04 6.93
N SER A 206 -19.14 13.51 6.73
CA SER A 206 -20.18 13.51 7.76
C SER A 206 -19.81 12.60 8.94
N ALA A 207 -19.25 11.42 8.66
CA ALA A 207 -18.78 10.50 9.69
C ALA A 207 -17.61 11.10 10.48
N ALA A 208 -16.65 11.76 9.82
CA ALA A 208 -15.54 12.44 10.49
C ALA A 208 -16.03 13.48 11.50
N ARG A 209 -17.00 14.32 11.11
CA ARG A 209 -17.63 15.30 12.01
C ARG A 209 -18.34 14.63 13.18
N THR A 210 -19.11 13.57 12.91
CA THR A 210 -19.88 12.84 13.93
C THR A 210 -18.99 12.16 14.94
N LEU A 211 -17.86 11.60 14.49
CA LEU A 211 -16.88 10.91 15.31
C LEU A 211 -15.84 11.86 15.95
N GLY A 212 -15.92 13.17 15.67
CA GLY A 212 -14.96 14.16 16.17
C GLY A 212 -13.53 13.96 15.66
N LEU A 213 -13.37 13.31 14.50
CA LEU A 213 -12.06 12.99 13.93
C LEU A 213 -11.41 14.21 13.30
N GLN A 214 -10.08 14.29 13.40
CA GLN A 214 -9.26 15.27 12.69
C GLN A 214 -8.61 14.57 11.49
N PRO A 215 -9.06 14.85 10.26
CA PRO A 215 -8.48 14.25 9.06
C PRO A 215 -7.02 14.64 8.86
N LEU A 216 -6.22 13.68 8.40
CA LEU A 216 -4.83 13.88 8.00
C LEU A 216 -4.71 14.26 6.52
N ALA A 217 -5.63 13.76 5.69
CA ALA A 217 -5.63 13.99 4.25
C ALA A 217 -7.02 13.71 3.65
N THR A 218 -7.20 14.07 2.38
CA THR A 218 -8.39 13.79 1.57
C THR A 218 -8.00 12.93 0.38
N VAL A 219 -8.71 11.84 0.13
CA VAL A 219 -8.60 11.10 -1.14
C VAL A 219 -9.39 11.88 -2.19
N LEU A 220 -8.72 12.44 -3.19
CA LEU A 220 -9.35 13.23 -4.25
C LEU A 220 -9.89 12.33 -5.37
N GLY A 221 -9.11 11.32 -5.74
CA GLY A 221 -9.43 10.43 -6.84
C GLY A 221 -8.71 9.10 -6.70
N THR A 222 -9.31 8.08 -7.29
CA THR A 222 -8.74 6.75 -7.38
C THR A 222 -8.95 6.21 -8.79
N GLY A 223 -8.05 5.33 -9.22
CA GLY A 223 -8.14 4.68 -10.52
C GLY A 223 -7.76 3.21 -10.38
N SER A 224 -8.44 2.37 -11.15
CA SER A 224 -8.12 0.95 -11.28
C SER A 224 -8.24 0.53 -12.74
N ALA A 225 -7.35 -0.35 -13.18
CA ALA A 225 -7.35 -0.89 -14.54
C ALA A 225 -6.72 -2.28 -14.56
N ASN A 226 -6.69 -2.91 -15.74
CA ASN A 226 -5.98 -4.17 -15.96
C ASN A 226 -4.97 -4.01 -17.10
N GLU A 227 -3.74 -4.46 -16.88
CA GLU A 227 -2.70 -4.55 -17.90
C GLU A 227 -2.80 -5.91 -18.61
N PRO A 228 -3.14 -5.94 -19.91
CA PRO A 228 -3.16 -7.19 -20.67
C PRO A 228 -1.76 -7.80 -20.86
N LYS A 229 -0.71 -6.98 -20.88
CA LYS A 229 0.68 -7.41 -21.14
C LYS A 229 1.44 -7.61 -19.83
N ARG A 230 1.11 -8.71 -19.16
CA ARG A 230 1.51 -9.00 -17.78
C ARG A 230 2.98 -9.36 -17.65
N ILE A 231 3.49 -9.21 -16.42
CA ILE A 231 4.80 -9.74 -16.04
C ILE A 231 4.84 -11.25 -16.25
N LYS A 232 6.03 -11.80 -16.51
CA LYS A 232 6.25 -13.23 -16.76
C LYS A 232 5.49 -13.78 -17.99
N THR A 233 5.14 -12.91 -18.93
CA THR A 233 4.64 -13.32 -20.26
C THR A 233 5.62 -12.89 -21.35
N GLU A 234 5.54 -13.48 -22.53
CA GLU A 234 6.37 -13.08 -23.68
C GLU A 234 5.92 -11.75 -24.31
N THR A 235 4.96 -11.05 -23.70
CA THR A 235 4.43 -9.79 -24.22
C THR A 235 5.25 -8.60 -23.72
N VAL A 236 5.31 -7.54 -24.53
CA VAL A 236 6.02 -6.31 -24.16
C VAL A 236 5.04 -5.37 -23.44
N CYS A 237 5.21 -5.20 -22.13
CA CYS A 237 4.43 -4.21 -21.40
C CYS A 237 4.77 -2.80 -21.88
N ILE A 238 3.74 -2.05 -22.25
CA ILE A 238 3.87 -0.63 -22.63
C ILE A 238 3.05 0.28 -21.70
N GLY A 239 2.65 -0.21 -20.53
CA GLY A 239 1.91 0.53 -19.50
C GLY A 239 0.54 1.03 -19.96
N GLU A 240 -0.23 0.23 -20.69
CA GLU A 240 -1.60 0.57 -21.08
C GLU A 240 -2.49 0.64 -19.84
N GLY A 241 -2.50 -0.44 -19.04
CA GLY A 241 -3.32 -0.52 -17.83
C GLY A 241 -2.90 0.52 -16.80
N LEU A 242 -1.59 0.70 -16.58
CA LEU A 242 -1.13 1.69 -15.60
C LEU A 242 -1.45 3.12 -16.05
N THR A 243 -1.40 3.42 -17.36
CA THR A 243 -1.85 4.71 -17.90
C THR A 243 -3.33 4.96 -17.64
N GLU A 244 -4.19 3.96 -17.81
CA GLU A 244 -5.62 4.09 -17.53
C GLU A 244 -5.90 4.33 -16.04
N ALA A 245 -5.24 3.59 -15.15
CA ALA A 245 -5.35 3.81 -13.71
C ALA A 245 -4.89 5.23 -13.32
N PHE A 246 -3.79 5.72 -13.90
CA PHE A 246 -3.34 7.09 -13.67
C PHE A 246 -4.37 8.12 -14.11
N ARG A 247 -4.86 8.02 -15.35
CA ARG A 247 -5.83 8.97 -15.90
C ARG A 247 -7.11 9.00 -15.06
N ALA A 248 -7.59 7.85 -14.60
CA ALA A 248 -8.77 7.77 -13.76
C ALA A 248 -8.55 8.47 -12.40
N ALA A 249 -7.42 8.24 -11.74
CA ALA A 249 -7.11 8.89 -10.47
C ALA A 249 -6.90 10.42 -10.63
N LEU A 250 -6.20 10.83 -11.69
CA LEU A 250 -5.86 12.22 -11.99
C LEU A 250 -7.02 13.02 -12.60
N ALA A 251 -8.14 12.37 -12.98
CA ALA A 251 -9.32 13.06 -13.51
C ALA A 251 -9.92 14.07 -12.52
N THR A 252 -9.62 13.93 -11.22
CA THR A 252 -10.06 14.81 -10.13
C THR A 252 -8.99 15.81 -9.70
N LEU A 253 -7.85 15.86 -10.39
CA LEU A 253 -6.78 16.80 -10.11
C LEU A 253 -7.31 18.24 -10.28
N PRO A 254 -7.11 19.13 -9.28
CA PRO A 254 -7.55 20.52 -9.41
C PRO A 254 -6.92 21.21 -10.61
N ALA A 255 -7.71 22.02 -11.32
CA ALA A 255 -7.26 22.71 -12.52
C ALA A 255 -6.01 23.57 -12.25
N GLY A 256 -5.03 23.49 -13.15
CA GLY A 256 -3.76 24.23 -13.02
C GLY A 256 -2.80 23.69 -11.96
N SER A 257 -3.18 22.65 -11.21
CA SER A 257 -2.29 21.98 -10.24
C SER A 257 -1.50 20.85 -10.88
N LYS A 258 -0.38 20.50 -10.25
CA LYS A 258 0.44 19.34 -10.58
C LYS A 258 0.84 18.61 -9.31
N VAL A 259 1.06 17.31 -9.44
CA VAL A 259 1.58 16.46 -8.35
C VAL A 259 3.10 16.59 -8.30
N SER A 260 3.63 16.73 -7.09
CA SER A 260 5.08 16.78 -6.81
C SER A 260 5.57 15.62 -5.95
N ASP A 261 4.72 15.09 -5.05
CA ASP A 261 5.05 13.96 -4.19
C ASP A 261 4.52 12.65 -4.81
N ILE A 262 5.42 11.80 -5.30
CA ILE A 262 5.06 10.53 -5.95
C ILE A 262 5.67 9.37 -5.15
N TYR A 263 4.84 8.40 -4.77
CA TYR A 263 5.25 7.18 -4.09
C TYR A 263 4.92 5.99 -4.97
N CYS A 264 5.90 5.16 -5.28
CA CYS A 264 5.75 4.14 -6.32
C CYS A 264 6.10 2.74 -5.86
N ASP A 265 5.52 1.79 -6.59
CA ASP A 265 5.67 0.35 -6.40
C ASP A 265 6.86 -0.22 -7.19
N MET A 266 7.93 0.57 -7.29
CA MET A 266 9.19 0.12 -7.85
C MET A 266 9.99 -0.64 -6.79
N ASN A 267 10.53 -1.79 -7.17
CA ASN A 267 11.19 -2.73 -6.26
C ASN A 267 12.55 -3.26 -6.79
N GLY A 268 12.97 -2.83 -7.99
CA GLY A 268 14.18 -3.30 -8.68
C GLY A 268 13.91 -4.08 -9.97
N GLU A 269 12.69 -4.60 -10.15
CA GLU A 269 12.36 -5.38 -11.36
C GLU A 269 12.24 -4.49 -12.61
N PRO A 270 12.90 -4.86 -13.74
CA PRO A 270 12.85 -4.09 -14.98
C PRO A 270 11.43 -3.90 -15.54
N TYR A 271 10.55 -4.90 -15.39
CA TYR A 271 9.17 -4.83 -15.86
C TYR A 271 8.43 -3.60 -15.32
N ARG A 272 8.58 -3.31 -14.03
CA ARG A 272 7.92 -2.17 -13.35
C ARG A 272 8.50 -0.85 -13.82
N ALA A 273 9.81 -0.81 -14.06
CA ALA A 273 10.49 0.38 -14.59
C ALA A 273 10.03 0.70 -16.03
N ASP A 274 9.95 -0.31 -16.90
CA ASP A 274 9.48 -0.17 -18.28
C ASP A 274 8.02 0.29 -18.32
N GLU A 275 7.14 -0.38 -17.55
CA GLU A 275 5.73 -0.02 -17.42
C GLU A 275 5.55 1.45 -17.01
N PHE A 276 6.24 1.86 -15.94
CA PHE A 276 6.19 3.23 -15.47
C PHE A 276 6.75 4.22 -16.49
N GLY A 277 7.86 3.89 -17.17
CA GLY A 277 8.48 4.76 -18.16
C GLY A 277 7.50 5.17 -19.26
N PHE A 278 6.73 4.23 -19.79
CA PHE A 278 5.68 4.54 -20.78
C PHE A 278 4.51 5.31 -20.18
N THR A 279 4.05 4.94 -18.99
CA THR A 279 2.93 5.62 -18.31
C THR A 279 3.28 7.07 -17.99
N ALA A 280 4.46 7.33 -17.44
CA ALA A 280 4.94 8.66 -17.10
C ALA A 280 4.97 9.57 -18.32
N LEU A 281 5.43 9.09 -19.48
CA LEU A 281 5.44 9.87 -20.72
C LEU A 281 4.04 10.28 -21.21
N ARG A 282 3.02 9.46 -20.95
CA ARG A 282 1.62 9.70 -21.36
C ARG A 282 0.79 10.53 -20.38
N THR A 283 1.35 10.82 -19.20
CA THR A 283 0.65 11.49 -18.10
C THR A 283 1.47 12.64 -17.48
N LYS A 284 2.65 12.92 -18.03
CA LYS A 284 3.64 13.88 -17.51
C LYS A 284 3.08 15.28 -17.25
N GLU A 285 2.05 15.69 -17.98
CA GLU A 285 1.42 17.00 -17.84
C GLU A 285 0.81 17.24 -16.45
N HIS A 286 0.49 16.16 -15.73
CA HIS A 286 -0.09 16.20 -14.39
C HIS A 286 0.93 16.24 -13.26
N PHE A 287 2.22 16.13 -13.57
CA PHE A 287 3.31 16.06 -12.59
C PHE A 287 4.29 17.22 -12.79
N GLU A 288 4.86 17.72 -11.69
CA GLU A 288 6.01 18.62 -11.78
C GLU A 288 7.23 17.90 -12.35
N SER A 289 7.47 16.68 -11.85
CA SER A 289 8.46 15.75 -12.38
C SER A 289 8.02 14.33 -12.08
N ALA A 290 7.58 13.59 -13.10
CA ALA A 290 7.17 12.20 -12.91
C ALA A 290 8.33 11.29 -12.45
N SER A 291 9.58 11.63 -12.79
CA SER A 291 10.77 10.85 -12.41
C SER A 291 11.29 11.16 -11.00
N ASP A 292 10.75 12.18 -10.33
CA ASP A 292 11.14 12.56 -8.96
C ASP A 292 10.25 11.85 -7.92
N PHE A 293 10.24 10.52 -8.00
CA PHE A 293 9.46 9.63 -7.15
C PHE A 293 10.28 9.09 -5.96
N ILE A 294 9.55 8.60 -4.96
CA ILE A 294 10.07 7.84 -3.83
C ILE A 294 9.68 6.38 -4.04
N ALA A 295 10.66 5.47 -3.99
CA ALA A 295 10.49 4.02 -4.08
C ALA A 295 10.92 3.37 -2.76
N PRO A 296 10.03 3.30 -1.74
CA PRO A 296 10.42 2.92 -0.37
C PRO A 296 10.87 1.46 -0.20
N ALA A 297 10.81 0.66 -1.27
CA ALA A 297 11.31 -0.70 -1.28
C ALA A 297 12.82 -0.76 -0.98
N ASP A 298 13.57 0.33 -1.20
CA ASP A 298 14.97 0.47 -0.78
C ASP A 298 15.18 0.51 0.75
N CYS A 299 14.11 0.78 1.50
CA CYS A 299 14.12 0.81 2.96
C CYS A 299 13.54 -0.47 3.57
N TRP A 300 12.36 -0.90 3.13
CA TRP A 300 11.62 -2.02 3.76
C TRP A 300 11.38 -3.23 2.83
N GLY A 301 12.00 -3.25 1.64
CA GLY A 301 11.88 -4.32 0.67
C GLY A 301 10.58 -4.27 -0.14
N ASP A 302 10.32 -5.31 -0.92
CA ASP A 302 9.02 -5.51 -1.52
C ASP A 302 8.04 -6.00 -0.46
N VAL A 303 6.99 -5.22 -0.19
CA VAL A 303 5.94 -5.52 0.81
C VAL A 303 4.57 -5.72 0.17
N CYS A 304 4.54 -5.85 -1.16
CA CYS A 304 3.39 -6.28 -1.95
C CYS A 304 2.05 -5.66 -1.49
N ALA A 305 1.11 -6.45 -0.95
CA ALA A 305 -0.24 -6.01 -0.64
C ALA A 305 -0.34 -4.87 0.39
N ALA A 306 0.68 -4.67 1.22
CA ALA A 306 0.76 -3.54 2.15
C ALA A 306 1.31 -2.25 1.50
N GLY A 307 2.07 -2.36 0.41
CA GLY A 307 2.90 -1.28 -0.15
C GLY A 307 2.10 -0.03 -0.51
N GLY A 308 1.04 -0.19 -1.30
CA GLY A 308 0.20 0.93 -1.71
C GLY A 308 -0.42 1.70 -0.55
N LEU A 309 -0.73 1.04 0.58
CA LEU A 309 -1.23 1.71 1.79
C LEU A 309 -0.09 2.43 2.52
N LEU A 310 1.09 1.81 2.63
CA LEU A 310 2.27 2.43 3.22
C LEU A 310 2.70 3.68 2.45
N HIS A 311 2.55 3.71 1.13
CA HIS A 311 2.78 4.91 0.32
C HIS A 311 1.88 6.08 0.76
N VAL A 312 0.61 5.80 1.07
CA VAL A 312 -0.33 6.81 1.61
C VAL A 312 0.07 7.23 3.03
N VAL A 313 0.54 6.29 3.85
CA VAL A 313 1.09 6.58 5.18
C VAL A 313 2.27 7.56 5.07
N LEU A 314 3.22 7.32 4.17
CA LEU A 314 4.36 8.21 3.95
C LEU A 314 3.92 9.60 3.50
N ALA A 315 2.98 9.68 2.54
CA ALA A 315 2.44 10.95 2.07
C ALA A 315 1.81 11.78 3.20
N CYS A 316 0.99 11.15 4.04
CA CYS A 316 0.36 11.82 5.18
C CYS A 316 1.39 12.25 6.24
N ALA A 317 2.38 11.40 6.51
CA ALA A 317 3.45 11.70 7.45
C ALA A 317 4.32 12.88 6.97
N ALA A 318 4.66 12.91 5.68
CA ALA A 318 5.43 13.98 5.06
C ALA A 318 4.76 15.34 5.23
N ALA A 319 3.46 15.42 4.95
CA ALA A 319 2.71 16.65 5.13
C ALA A 319 2.58 17.04 6.61
N SER A 320 2.24 16.08 7.48
CA SER A 320 2.09 16.33 8.92
C SER A 320 3.38 16.82 9.58
N LYS A 321 4.54 16.36 9.09
CA LYS A 321 5.86 16.73 9.60
C LYS A 321 6.53 17.87 8.81
N GLY A 322 5.88 18.39 7.78
CA GLY A 322 6.33 19.56 7.02
C GLY A 322 7.51 19.30 6.08
N TYR A 323 7.70 18.05 5.63
CA TYR A 323 8.72 17.69 4.64
C TYR A 323 8.14 17.22 3.29
N ALA A 324 6.82 17.25 3.11
CA ALA A 324 6.21 17.10 1.79
C ALA A 324 6.64 18.24 0.86
N LYS A 325 6.79 17.97 -0.43
CA LYS A 325 7.16 18.97 -1.43
C LYS A 325 5.99 19.93 -1.70
N ASP A 326 4.78 19.39 -1.72
CA ASP A 326 3.54 20.16 -1.87
C ASP A 326 2.35 19.46 -1.16
N GLN A 327 1.12 19.89 -1.45
CA GLN A 327 -0.11 19.38 -0.86
C GLN A 327 -0.74 18.22 -1.64
N LEU A 328 -0.13 17.80 -2.75
CA LEU A 328 -0.66 16.77 -3.64
C LEU A 328 0.32 15.61 -3.76
N ALA A 329 -0.11 14.46 -3.22
CA ALA A 329 0.60 13.21 -3.31
C ALA A 329 -0.11 12.24 -4.25
N PHE A 330 0.67 11.43 -4.96
CA PHE A 330 0.17 10.39 -5.85
C PHE A 330 0.87 9.06 -5.57
N THR A 331 0.08 8.00 -5.48
CA THR A 331 0.58 6.65 -5.28
C THR A 331 -0.01 5.70 -6.30
N TRP A 332 0.77 4.70 -6.70
CA TRP A 332 0.33 3.65 -7.61
C TRP A 332 0.98 2.32 -7.27
N ALA A 333 0.33 1.25 -7.71
CA ALA A 333 0.82 -0.11 -7.58
C ALA A 333 0.39 -1.01 -8.74
N SER A 334 1.19 -2.05 -8.99
CA SER A 334 1.12 -2.92 -10.15
C SER A 334 1.29 -4.39 -9.75
N ALA A 335 0.23 -5.19 -9.94
CA ALA A 335 0.22 -6.60 -9.58
C ALA A 335 0.63 -7.51 -10.75
N GLU A 336 1.18 -8.68 -10.45
CA GLU A 336 1.61 -9.63 -11.48
C GLU A 336 0.46 -10.12 -12.38
N MET A 337 -0.76 -10.22 -11.84
CA MET A 337 -1.95 -10.73 -12.55
C MET A 337 -2.63 -9.68 -13.44
N GLY A 338 -2.07 -8.46 -13.49
CA GLY A 338 -2.48 -7.38 -14.38
C GLY A 338 -3.22 -6.24 -13.68
N GLU A 339 -3.63 -6.38 -12.43
CA GLU A 339 -4.31 -5.32 -11.71
C GLU A 339 -3.40 -4.10 -11.52
N ARG A 340 -3.94 -2.91 -11.81
CA ARG A 340 -3.29 -1.62 -11.61
C ARG A 340 -4.20 -0.77 -10.76
N ALA A 341 -3.61 -0.05 -9.81
CA ALA A 341 -4.37 0.87 -8.99
C ALA A 341 -3.55 2.11 -8.67
N ALA A 342 -4.22 3.25 -8.56
CA ALA A 342 -3.62 4.53 -8.23
C ALA A 342 -4.55 5.38 -7.36
N ALA A 343 -3.98 6.26 -6.56
CA ALA A 343 -4.72 7.22 -5.74
C ALA A 343 -4.05 8.59 -5.74
N LEU A 344 -4.87 9.63 -5.90
CA LEU A 344 -4.51 11.04 -5.72
C LEU A 344 -5.00 11.49 -4.34
N VAL A 345 -4.08 12.02 -3.53
CA VAL A 345 -4.32 12.42 -2.15
C VAL A 345 -3.93 13.88 -1.94
N ALA A 346 -4.84 14.68 -1.40
CA ALA A 346 -4.55 16.01 -0.90
C ALA A 346 -4.19 15.95 0.59
N THR A 347 -3.00 16.39 0.94
CA THR A 347 -2.42 16.27 2.29
C THR A 347 -2.47 17.58 3.09
N ALA A 348 -3.19 18.59 2.60
CA ALA A 348 -3.38 19.85 3.31
C ALA A 348 -4.20 19.68 4.60
N ALA A 349 -3.80 20.38 5.67
CA ALA A 349 -4.59 20.45 6.90
C ALA A 349 -6.02 20.95 6.59
N PRO A 350 -7.08 20.34 7.17
CA PRO A 350 -8.46 20.77 6.94
C PRO A 350 -8.66 22.20 7.47
N GLY A 351 -8.53 23.18 6.58
CA GLY A 351 -8.59 24.61 6.90
C GLY A 351 -7.91 25.52 5.87
N ALA A 352 -6.92 25.01 5.13
CA ALA A 352 -6.42 25.69 3.94
C ALA A 352 -7.32 25.31 2.76
N ALA A 353 -8.27 26.18 2.42
CA ALA A 353 -8.97 26.04 1.15
C ALA A 353 -7.93 25.97 0.03
N ILE A 354 -8.01 24.95 -0.82
CA ILE A 354 -7.37 24.97 -2.13
C ILE A 354 -7.99 26.20 -2.79
N ALA A 355 -7.20 27.27 -2.94
CA ALA A 355 -7.70 28.51 -3.50
C ALA A 355 -8.25 28.18 -4.89
N GLU A 356 -9.57 28.33 -5.08
CA GLU A 356 -10.15 28.36 -6.41
C GLU A 356 -9.50 29.56 -7.12
N GLY A 357 -8.52 29.27 -7.98
CA GLY A 357 -7.81 30.29 -8.74
C GLY A 357 -8.79 31.09 -9.59
N GLY A 358 -8.73 32.41 -9.45
CA GLY A 358 -9.49 33.37 -10.26
C GLY A 358 -8.93 33.57 -11.65
#